data_AF-A0A0G1XFN3-F1
#
_entry.id   AF-A0A0G1XFN3-F1
#
_cell.length_a   1.000
_cell.length_b   1.000
_cell.length_c   1.000
_cell.angle_alpha   90.00
_cell.angle_beta   90.00
_cell.angle_gamma   90.00
#
_symmetry.space_group_name_H-M   'P 1'
#
loop_
_entity.id
_entity.type
_entity.pdbx_description
1 polymer ?
#
loop_
_entity_poly.entity_id
_entity_poly.type
_entity_poly.pdbx_seq_one_letter_code
_entity_poly.pdbx_strand_id
1 'polypeptide(L)'
;MRYVIYARKSSESEDRQILSIEAQLAELQEYSAKEKLEIVASFEEAKTAKEPGRMKFAEMLSFIESGKADGIISWHPDRLARNSVDGGRIIHMVDRGLIRSLKFPTFWCEPTPQGLFMLQIAFGQSKYFVDNLRENVKRGLRQKIRNGVWPSWAPVAYLNKDMKIQIDTDKAPKV
;
A
#
# COMPACT_ATOMS: atom_id res chain seq x y z
N MET A 1 -18.01 19.90 -3.92
CA MET A 1 -17.51 18.86 -3.00
C MET A 1 -16.01 18.92 -3.05
N ARG A 2 -15.37 18.98 -1.89
CA ARG A 2 -13.92 19.12 -1.77
C ARG A 2 -13.26 17.77 -1.62
N TYR A 3 -12.22 17.51 -2.40
CA TYR A 3 -11.53 16.23 -2.44
C TYR A 3 -10.09 16.35 -1.97
N VAL A 4 -9.60 15.30 -1.31
CA VAL A 4 -8.18 15.11 -1.05
C VAL A 4 -7.60 14.08 -2.00
N ILE A 5 -6.39 14.34 -2.49
CA ILE A 5 -5.62 13.33 -3.22
C ILE A 5 -4.81 12.52 -2.21
N TYR A 6 -4.83 11.20 -2.34
CA TYR A 6 -3.95 10.31 -1.61
C TYR A 6 -3.12 9.46 -2.57
N ALA A 7 -1.80 9.61 -2.51
CA ALA A 7 -0.85 8.85 -3.31
C ALA A 7 0.14 8.11 -2.41
N ARG A 8 0.47 6.87 -2.78
CA ARG A 8 1.35 6.02 -1.94
C ARG A 8 2.29 5.18 -2.77
N LYS A 9 3.53 5.07 -2.30
CA LYS A 9 4.50 4.05 -2.75
C LYS A 9 4.83 3.10 -1.59
N SER A 10 4.91 1.81 -1.89
CA SER A 10 5.39 0.83 -0.91
C SER A 10 6.92 0.93 -0.83
N SER A 11 7.47 1.11 0.36
CA SER A 11 8.92 1.16 0.59
C SER A 11 9.63 -0.17 0.30
N GLU A 12 8.91 -1.29 0.34
CA GLU A 12 9.50 -2.64 0.27
C GLU A 12 9.59 -3.27 -1.13
N SER A 13 9.05 -2.62 -2.17
CA SER A 13 9.01 -3.21 -3.51
C SER A 13 9.99 -2.50 -4.44
N GLU A 14 11.09 -3.18 -4.77
CA GLU A 14 11.88 -2.97 -6.00
C GLU A 14 11.10 -3.38 -7.27
N ASP A 15 9.78 -3.54 -7.17
CA ASP A 15 8.92 -3.67 -8.35
C ASP A 15 8.95 -2.35 -9.11
N ARG A 16 9.83 -2.30 -10.12
CA ARG A 16 9.93 -1.27 -11.16
C ARG A 16 8.60 -0.98 -11.88
N GLN A 17 7.54 -1.74 -11.60
CA GLN A 17 6.21 -1.64 -12.22
C GLN A 17 5.16 -0.90 -11.38
N ILE A 18 5.45 -0.51 -10.14
CA ILE A 18 4.52 0.34 -9.36
C ILE A 18 4.84 1.81 -9.69
N LEU A 19 3.89 2.50 -10.36
CA LEU A 19 3.96 3.93 -10.69
C LEU A 19 4.53 4.75 -9.52
N SER A 20 5.49 5.63 -9.82
CA SER A 20 6.02 6.59 -8.86
C SER A 20 4.90 7.43 -8.26
N ILE A 21 5.14 8.02 -7.08
CA ILE A 21 4.17 8.93 -6.46
C ILE A 21 3.84 10.06 -7.45
N GLU A 22 4.85 10.62 -8.10
CA GLU A 22 4.70 11.66 -9.13
C GLU A 22 3.78 11.22 -10.27
N ALA A 23 3.94 10.00 -10.79
CA ALA A 23 3.09 9.51 -11.88
C ALA A 23 1.65 9.28 -11.42
N GLN A 24 1.45 8.79 -10.18
CA GLN A 24 0.10 8.70 -9.59
C GLN A 24 -0.53 10.09 -9.45
N LEU A 25 0.22 11.08 -8.98
CA LEU A 25 -0.28 12.45 -8.83
C LEU A 25 -0.66 13.06 -10.17
N ALA A 26 0.16 12.87 -11.20
CA ALA A 26 -0.15 13.35 -12.55
C ALA A 26 -1.47 12.76 -13.08
N GLU A 27 -1.65 11.44 -12.97
CA GLU A 27 -2.91 10.79 -13.39
C GLU A 27 -4.11 11.27 -12.55
N LEU A 28 -3.93 11.43 -11.24
CA LEU A 28 -5.01 11.89 -10.35
C LEU A 28 -5.38 13.35 -10.60
N GLN A 29 -4.40 14.20 -10.93
CA GLN A 29 -4.63 15.57 -11.35
C GLN A 29 -5.39 15.63 -12.67
N GLU A 30 -4.98 14.87 -13.69
CA GLU A 30 -5.71 14.79 -14.95
C GLU A 30 -7.15 14.28 -14.75
N TYR A 31 -7.33 13.24 -13.94
CA TYR A 31 -8.64 12.69 -13.63
C TYR A 31 -9.52 13.74 -12.92
N SER A 32 -8.97 14.44 -11.93
CA SER A 32 -9.68 15.50 -11.22
C SER A 32 -10.09 16.66 -12.13
N ALA A 33 -9.24 17.02 -13.10
CA ALA A 33 -9.53 18.08 -14.06
C ALA A 33 -10.64 17.66 -15.03
N LYS A 34 -10.62 16.40 -15.50
CA LYS A 34 -11.66 15.83 -16.39
C LYS A 34 -13.03 15.79 -15.70
N GLU A 35 -13.05 15.36 -14.44
CA GLU A 35 -14.27 15.25 -13.62
C GLU A 35 -14.66 16.59 -12.94
N LYS A 36 -13.88 17.66 -13.15
CA LYS A 36 -14.08 18.99 -12.55
C LYS A 36 -14.19 18.96 -11.02
N LEU A 37 -13.33 18.16 -10.38
CA LEU A 37 -13.28 17.99 -8.94
C LEU A 37 -12.42 19.09 -8.30
N GLU A 38 -12.89 19.61 -7.17
CA GLU A 38 -12.15 20.61 -6.38
C GLU A 38 -11.18 19.89 -5.43
N ILE A 39 -9.88 20.06 -5.63
CA ILE A 39 -8.85 19.47 -4.76
C ILE A 39 -8.40 20.48 -3.69
N VAL A 40 -8.48 20.09 -2.43
CA VAL A 40 -8.09 20.94 -1.30
C VAL A 40 -6.73 20.60 -0.68
N ALA A 41 -6.27 19.36 -0.81
CA ALA A 41 -4.97 18.92 -0.33
C ALA A 41 -4.51 17.64 -1.03
N SER A 42 -3.19 17.42 -1.08
CA SER A 42 -2.55 16.17 -1.48
C SER A 42 -1.76 15.57 -0.31
N PHE A 43 -1.92 14.28 -0.10
CA PHE A 43 -1.19 13.51 0.92
C PHE A 43 -0.38 12.42 0.22
N GLU A 44 0.91 12.42 0.49
CA GLU A 44 1.87 11.49 -0.11
C GLU A 44 2.54 10.67 0.97
N GLU A 45 2.66 9.36 0.74
CA GLU A 45 3.30 8.47 1.71
C GLU A 45 4.17 7.39 1.04
N ALA A 46 5.42 7.27 1.51
CA ALA A 46 6.35 6.21 1.10
C ALA A 46 6.40 5.07 2.13
N LYS A 47 5.27 4.71 2.74
CA LYS A 47 5.17 3.64 3.75
C LYS A 47 4.30 2.48 3.24
N THR A 48 4.65 1.27 3.68
CA THR A 48 3.85 0.07 3.40
C THR A 48 2.48 0.14 4.08
N ALA A 49 1.43 -0.30 3.39
CA ALA A 49 0.06 -0.37 3.92
C ALA A 49 -0.29 -1.73 4.54
N LYS A 50 0.73 -2.57 4.80
CA LYS A 50 0.59 -3.90 5.42
C LYS A 50 0.25 -3.79 6.91
N GLU A 51 0.75 -2.76 7.58
CA GLU A 51 0.57 -2.52 9.01
C GLU A 51 -0.09 -1.16 9.25
N PRO A 52 -0.92 -1.02 10.30
CA PRO A 52 -1.48 0.26 10.72
C PRO A 52 -0.38 1.19 11.27
N GLY A 53 -0.67 2.49 11.40
CA GLY A 53 0.28 3.49 11.92
C GLY A 53 0.96 4.32 10.84
N ARG A 54 0.19 4.74 9.83
CA ARG A 54 0.59 5.62 8.73
C ARG A 54 0.27 7.06 9.08
N MET A 55 1.29 7.89 9.27
CA MET A 55 1.11 9.28 9.75
C MET A 55 0.34 10.13 8.74
N LYS A 56 0.70 10.06 7.45
CA LYS A 56 0.05 10.85 6.40
C LYS A 56 -1.38 10.39 6.13
N PHE A 57 -1.62 9.09 6.23
CA PHE A 57 -2.97 8.55 6.16
C PHE A 57 -3.82 8.99 7.36
N ALA A 58 -3.30 8.97 8.57
CA ALA A 58 -4.00 9.47 9.76
C ALA A 58 -4.28 10.97 9.65
N GLU A 59 -3.31 11.77 9.20
CA GLU A 59 -3.48 13.20 8.92
C GLU A 59 -4.61 13.44 7.91
N MET A 60 -4.67 12.66 6.83
CA MET A 60 -5.74 12.73 5.84
C MET A 60 -7.11 12.42 6.46
N LEU A 61 -7.23 11.37 7.27
CA LEU A 61 -8.49 11.03 7.92
C LEU A 61 -8.93 12.14 8.89
N SER A 62 -8.03 12.66 9.71
CA SER A 62 -8.32 13.78 10.61
C SER A 62 -8.69 15.07 9.85
N PHE A 63 -8.10 15.28 8.67
CA PHE A 63 -8.46 16.40 7.80
C PHE A 63 -9.92 16.31 7.33
N ILE A 64 -10.38 15.11 6.98
CA ILE A 64 -11.77 14.84 6.60
C ILE A 64 -12.69 14.96 7.81
N GLU A 65 -12.32 14.40 8.97
CA GLU A 65 -13.09 14.52 10.21
C GLU A 65 -13.28 15.98 10.64
N SER A 66 -12.30 16.85 10.38
CA SER A 66 -12.41 18.29 10.62
C SER A 66 -13.33 19.04 9.64
N GLY A 67 -13.95 18.34 8.67
CA GLY A 67 -14.87 18.93 7.71
C GLY A 67 -14.19 19.78 6.62
N LYS A 68 -12.87 19.65 6.45
CA LYS A 68 -12.12 20.37 5.42
C LYS A 68 -12.19 19.72 4.04
N ALA A 69 -12.56 18.44 3.98
CA ALA A 69 -12.79 17.68 2.75
C ALA A 69 -13.99 16.74 2.89
N ASP A 70 -14.65 16.46 1.77
CA ASP A 70 -15.86 15.64 1.69
C ASP A 70 -15.61 14.30 0.98
N GLY A 71 -14.48 14.16 0.27
CA GLY A 71 -14.16 12.95 -0.49
C GLY A 71 -12.66 12.71 -0.67
N ILE A 72 -12.33 11.49 -1.11
CA ILE A 72 -10.95 11.05 -1.35
C ILE A 72 -10.81 10.60 -2.80
N ILE A 73 -9.73 11.03 -3.44
CA ILE A 73 -9.28 10.59 -4.74
C ILE A 73 -7.98 9.81 -4.57
N SER A 74 -7.94 8.58 -5.08
CA SER A 74 -6.76 7.72 -5.03
C SER A 74 -6.67 6.90 -6.31
N TRP A 75 -5.49 6.46 -6.71
CA TRP A 75 -5.31 5.73 -7.96
C TRP A 75 -6.07 4.40 -8.00
N HIS A 76 -6.02 3.64 -6.90
CA HIS A 76 -6.70 2.36 -6.73
C HIS A 76 -6.97 2.10 -5.22
N PRO A 77 -7.96 1.27 -4.83
CA PRO A 77 -8.24 0.97 -3.41
C PRO A 77 -7.05 0.41 -2.62
N ASP A 78 -6.17 -0.36 -3.25
CA ASP A 78 -4.96 -0.92 -2.63
C ASP A 78 -3.92 0.14 -2.18
N ARG A 79 -4.06 1.38 -2.66
CA ARG A 79 -3.26 2.53 -2.19
C ARG A 79 -3.77 3.01 -0.84
N LEU A 80 -5.08 2.96 -0.61
CA LEU A 80 -5.71 3.38 0.63
C LEU A 80 -5.51 2.38 1.77
N ALA A 81 -5.70 1.08 1.53
CA ALA A 81 -5.53 0.06 2.56
C ALA A 81 -5.15 -1.31 1.98
N ARG A 82 -4.24 -2.02 2.68
CA ARG A 82 -3.92 -3.44 2.45
C ARG A 82 -4.02 -4.27 3.72
N ASN A 83 -4.72 -3.75 4.73
CA ASN A 83 -4.96 -4.39 6.01
C ASN A 83 -6.41 -4.16 6.45
N SER A 84 -6.91 -5.03 7.32
CA SER A 84 -8.31 -4.98 7.77
C SER A 84 -8.64 -3.77 8.64
N VAL A 85 -7.65 -3.19 9.33
CA VAL A 85 -7.87 -2.06 10.26
C VAL A 85 -8.11 -0.78 9.49
N ASP A 86 -7.20 -0.42 8.58
CA ASP A 86 -7.31 0.81 7.79
C ASP A 86 -8.48 0.72 6.79
N GLY A 87 -8.69 -0.44 6.16
CA GLY A 87 -9.83 -0.65 5.27
C GLY A 87 -11.16 -0.50 6.02
N GLY A 88 -11.26 -1.10 7.21
CA GLY A 88 -12.41 -0.95 8.09
C GLY A 88 -12.66 0.49 8.53
N ARG A 89 -11.60 1.27 8.81
CA ARG A 89 -11.73 2.71 9.14
C ARG A 89 -12.34 3.51 8.00
N ILE A 90 -11.89 3.29 6.76
CA ILE A 90 -12.45 3.98 5.59
C ILE A 90 -13.93 3.65 5.42
N ILE A 91 -14.28 2.36 5.47
CA ILE A 91 -15.67 1.91 5.36
C ILE A 91 -16.53 2.55 6.45
N HIS A 92 -16.07 2.52 7.70
CA HIS A 92 -16.76 3.14 8.82
C HIS A 92 -16.99 4.65 8.60
N MET A 93 -16.00 5.37 8.08
CA MET A 93 -16.14 6.80 7.79
C MET A 93 -17.12 7.08 6.64
N VAL A 94 -17.21 6.18 5.66
CA VAL A 94 -18.24 6.27 4.60
C VAL A 94 -19.63 6.00 5.18
N ASP A 95 -19.79 4.95 6.01
CA ASP A 95 -21.06 4.63 6.67
C ASP A 95 -21.57 5.76 7.56
N ARG A 96 -20.65 6.47 8.23
CA ARG A 96 -20.95 7.64 9.06
C ARG A 96 -21.24 8.91 8.25
N GLY A 97 -21.09 8.86 6.93
CA GLY A 97 -21.27 10.03 6.04
C GLY A 97 -20.17 11.08 6.15
N LEU A 98 -19.04 10.77 6.79
CA LEU A 98 -17.86 11.64 6.87
C LEU A 98 -17.14 11.68 5.52
N ILE A 99 -16.97 10.51 4.90
CA ILE A 99 -16.52 10.41 3.51
C ILE A 99 -17.76 10.24 2.64
N ARG A 100 -18.11 11.29 1.90
CA ARG A 100 -19.28 11.30 1.02
C ARG A 100 -18.99 10.79 -0.38
N SER A 101 -17.72 10.78 -0.79
CA SER A 101 -17.34 10.29 -2.12
C SER A 101 -15.93 9.71 -2.12
N LEU A 102 -15.79 8.55 -2.76
CA LEU A 102 -14.52 7.89 -3.04
C LEU A 102 -14.41 7.74 -4.55
N LYS A 103 -13.31 8.22 -5.13
CA LYS A 103 -13.09 8.15 -6.57
C LYS A 103 -11.74 7.52 -6.86
N PHE A 104 -11.74 6.61 -7.83
CA PHE A 104 -10.53 5.99 -8.34
C PHE A 104 -10.58 5.93 -9.88
N PRO A 105 -9.49 6.27 -10.58
CA PRO A 105 -9.40 6.08 -12.03
C PRO A 105 -9.56 4.62 -12.48
N THR A 106 -9.10 3.68 -11.65
CA THR A 106 -9.02 2.24 -11.99
C THR A 106 -10.17 1.40 -11.40
N PHE A 107 -10.98 1.99 -10.53
CA PHE A 107 -12.01 1.27 -9.77
C PHE A 107 -13.24 2.14 -9.57
N TRP A 108 -14.40 1.64 -9.96
CA TRP A 108 -15.65 2.34 -9.73
C TRP A 108 -16.23 1.96 -8.37
N CYS A 109 -16.46 2.95 -7.51
CA CYS A 109 -17.24 2.77 -6.30
C CYS A 109 -18.09 4.01 -6.01
N GLU A 110 -19.24 3.78 -5.39
CA GLU A 110 -20.12 4.82 -4.90
C GLU A 110 -20.44 4.53 -3.42
N PRO A 111 -20.82 5.55 -2.64
CA PRO A 111 -21.25 5.40 -1.24
C PRO A 111 -22.67 4.78 -1.16
N THR A 112 -22.89 3.69 -1.88
CA THR A 112 -24.10 2.86 -1.86
C THR A 112 -23.78 1.54 -1.17
N PRO A 113 -24.77 0.81 -0.63
CA PRO A 113 -24.52 -0.52 -0.04
C PRO A 113 -23.76 -1.47 -0.98
N GLN A 114 -24.10 -1.43 -2.27
CA GLN A 114 -23.43 -2.20 -3.32
C GLN A 114 -21.98 -1.73 -3.53
N GLY A 115 -21.75 -0.42 -3.60
CA GLY A 115 -20.40 0.13 -3.75
C GLY A 115 -19.50 -0.13 -2.55
N LEU A 116 -20.05 -0.06 -1.32
CA LEU A 116 -19.37 -0.43 -0.09
C LEU A 116 -18.99 -1.91 -0.03
N PHE A 117 -19.89 -2.79 -0.47
CA PHE A 117 -19.60 -4.22 -0.62
C PHE A 117 -18.44 -4.45 -1.60
N MET A 118 -18.47 -3.80 -2.77
CA MET A 118 -17.39 -3.90 -3.75
C MET A 118 -16.06 -3.35 -3.21
N LEU A 119 -16.10 -2.26 -2.45
CA LEU A 119 -14.92 -1.69 -1.80
C LEU A 119 -14.34 -2.65 -0.74
N GLN A 120 -15.19 -3.31 0.05
CA GLN A 120 -14.78 -4.35 0.99
C GLN A 120 -14.09 -5.52 0.29
N ILE A 121 -14.66 -6.00 -0.82
CA ILE A 121 -14.05 -7.06 -1.64
C ILE A 121 -12.67 -6.61 -2.14
N ALA A 122 -12.53 -5.39 -2.64
CA ALA A 122 -11.27 -4.85 -3.15
C ALA A 122 -10.18 -4.75 -2.04
N PHE A 123 -10.55 -4.29 -0.84
CA PHE A 123 -9.64 -4.32 0.31
C PHE A 123 -9.27 -5.74 0.72
N GLY A 124 -10.24 -6.67 0.70
CA GLY A 124 -10.02 -8.09 0.97
C GLY A 124 -9.04 -8.73 -0.01
N GLN A 125 -9.20 -8.47 -1.30
CA GLN A 125 -8.29 -8.94 -2.36
C GLN A 125 -6.88 -8.39 -2.17
N SER A 126 -6.76 -7.11 -1.82
CA SER A 126 -5.47 -6.46 -1.57
C SER A 126 -4.74 -7.08 -0.37
N LYS A 127 -5.48 -7.40 0.71
CA LYS A 127 -4.93 -8.12 1.87
C LYS A 127 -4.53 -9.55 1.51
N TYR A 128 -5.42 -10.29 0.83
CA TYR A 128 -5.14 -11.66 0.40
C TYR A 128 -3.87 -11.74 -0.46
N PHE A 129 -3.68 -10.82 -1.40
CA PHE A 129 -2.49 -10.78 -2.24
C PHE A 129 -1.21 -10.66 -1.40
N VAL A 130 -1.19 -9.76 -0.41
CA VAL A 130 -0.06 -9.58 0.50
C VAL A 130 0.21 -10.83 1.33
N ASP A 131 -0.84 -11.42 1.91
CA ASP A 131 -0.71 -12.60 2.77
C ASP A 131 -0.26 -13.83 1.98
N ASN A 132 -0.82 -14.03 0.79
CA ASN A 132 -0.43 -15.12 -0.11
C ASN A 132 1.01 -14.97 -0.61
N LEU A 133 1.45 -13.74 -0.93
CA LEU A 133 2.85 -13.48 -1.28
C LEU A 133 3.79 -13.87 -0.13
N ARG A 134 3.42 -13.53 1.11
CA ARG A 134 4.19 -13.91 2.31
C ARG A 134 4.30 -15.43 2.46
N GLU A 135 3.22 -16.17 2.28
CA GLU A 135 3.23 -17.63 2.36
C GLU A 135 4.05 -18.27 1.24
N ASN A 136 3.98 -17.74 0.01
CA ASN A 136 4.80 -18.18 -1.11
C ASN A 136 6.30 -17.97 -0.85
N VAL A 137 6.70 -16.82 -0.31
CA VAL A 137 8.09 -16.55 0.09
C VAL A 137 8.55 -17.54 1.15
N LYS A 138 7.78 -17.75 2.23
CA LYS A 138 8.11 -18.74 3.27
C LYS A 138 8.22 -20.16 2.71
N ARG A 139 7.35 -20.54 1.77
CA ARG A 139 7.42 -21.85 1.10
C ARG A 139 8.71 -21.97 0.30
N GLY A 140 9.10 -20.93 -0.45
CA GLY A 140 10.36 -20.90 -1.19
C GLY A 140 11.59 -21.02 -0.29
N LEU A 141 11.60 -20.30 0.84
CA LEU A 141 12.69 -20.39 1.83
C LEU A 141 12.78 -21.79 2.46
N ARG A 142 11.65 -22.40 2.81
CA ARG A 142 11.60 -23.79 3.30
C ARG A 142 12.14 -24.78 2.27
N GLN A 143 11.83 -24.59 0.99
CA GLN A 143 12.34 -25.45 -0.07
C GLN A 143 13.86 -25.32 -0.24
N LYS A 144 14.40 -24.10 -0.15
CA LYS A 144 15.86 -23.88 -0.15
C LYS A 144 16.54 -24.65 0.98
N ILE A 145 16.01 -24.55 2.20
CA ILE A 145 16.55 -25.28 3.36
C ILE A 145 16.53 -26.81 3.12
N ARG A 146 15.41 -27.36 2.61
CA ARG A 146 15.32 -28.79 2.28
C ARG A 146 16.34 -29.24 1.23
N ASN A 147 16.67 -28.36 0.29
CA ASN A 147 17.66 -28.61 -0.75
C ASN A 147 19.12 -28.37 -0.27
N GLY A 148 19.34 -28.07 1.02
CA GLY A 148 20.66 -27.75 1.57
C GLY A 148 21.22 -26.39 1.10
N VAL A 149 20.35 -25.50 0.64
CA VAL A 149 20.67 -24.15 0.14
C VAL A 149 20.43 -23.12 1.23
N TRP A 150 21.35 -22.17 1.39
CA TRP A 150 21.17 -21.05 2.31
C TRP A 150 20.03 -20.12 1.84
N PRO A 151 19.00 -19.88 2.67
CA PRO A 151 17.77 -19.25 2.21
C PRO A 151 17.84 -17.71 2.12
N SER A 152 18.74 -17.08 2.88
CA SER A 152 18.82 -15.62 3.04
C SER A 152 20.18 -15.04 2.62
N TRP A 153 20.44 -13.79 2.96
CA TRP A 153 21.78 -13.22 2.83
C TRP A 153 22.71 -13.87 3.83
N ALA A 154 23.98 -14.01 3.45
CA ALA A 154 25.02 -14.49 4.36
C ALA A 154 25.16 -13.50 5.52
N PRO A 155 25.36 -13.98 6.77
CA PRO A 155 25.71 -13.14 7.90
C PRO A 155 26.98 -12.32 7.64
N VAL A 156 27.20 -11.26 8.43
CA VAL A 156 28.47 -10.53 8.44
C VAL A 156 29.62 -11.52 8.66
N ALA A 157 30.77 -11.31 8.00
CA ALA A 157 31.90 -12.24 7.93
C ALA A 157 31.72 -13.47 7.02
N TYR A 158 30.62 -13.56 6.28
CA TYR A 158 30.37 -14.65 5.35
C TYR A 158 29.89 -14.17 3.96
N LEU A 159 30.10 -15.01 2.95
CA LEU A 159 29.68 -14.79 1.56
C LEU A 159 28.73 -15.90 1.10
N ASN A 160 27.71 -15.53 0.34
CA ASN A 160 26.89 -16.51 -0.38
C ASN A 160 27.67 -16.99 -1.62
N LYS A 161 28.13 -18.25 -1.61
CA LYS A 161 28.82 -18.88 -2.74
C LYS A 161 28.26 -20.28 -2.98
N ASP A 162 27.95 -20.59 -4.24
CA ASP A 162 27.42 -21.89 -4.67
C ASP A 162 26.20 -22.35 -3.86
N MET A 163 25.26 -21.43 -3.63
CA MET A 163 24.01 -21.68 -2.88
C MET A 163 24.23 -22.05 -1.40
N LYS A 164 25.46 -21.92 -0.90
CA LYS A 164 25.86 -22.10 0.50
C LYS A 164 26.52 -20.84 1.04
N ILE A 165 26.85 -20.86 2.33
CA ILE A 165 27.66 -19.82 2.94
C ILE A 165 29.12 -20.29 3.03
N GLN A 166 30.06 -19.40 2.69
CA GLN A 166 31.48 -19.56 2.95
C GLN A 166 32.01 -18.39 3.79
N ILE A 167 33.09 -18.61 4.54
CA ILE A 167 33.73 -17.55 5.34
C ILE A 167 34.34 -16.52 4.40
N ASP A 168 34.07 -15.24 4.67
CA ASP A 168 34.72 -14.11 4.01
C ASP A 168 36.09 -13.90 4.67
N THR A 169 37.17 -14.31 4.00
CA THR A 169 38.54 -14.23 4.57
C THR A 169 38.99 -12.81 4.88
N ASP A 170 38.40 -11.79 4.25
CA ASP A 170 38.81 -10.39 4.44
C ASP A 170 38.00 -9.70 5.56
N LYS A 171 36.76 -10.14 5.78
CA LYS A 171 35.86 -9.57 6.80
C LYS A 171 35.81 -10.36 8.09
N ALA A 172 35.96 -11.69 8.04
CA ALA A 172 35.92 -12.53 9.24
C ALA A 172 36.95 -12.17 10.32
N PRO A 173 38.18 -11.72 10.00
CA PRO A 173 39.14 -11.31 11.03
C PRO A 173 38.79 -9.99 11.74
N LYS A 174 37.78 -9.25 11.27
CA LYS A 174 37.44 -7.89 11.73
C LYS A 174 36.17 -7.84 12.59
N VAL A 175 35.53 -8.98 12.82
CA VAL A 175 34.29 -9.16 13.61
C VAL A 175 34.64 -10.03 14.80
#